data_AF-A0A6V7UPD4-F1
#
_entry.id   AF-A0A6V7UPD4-F1
#
_cell.length_a   1.000
_cell.length_b   1.000
_cell.length_c   1.000
_cell.angle_alpha   90.00
_cell.angle_beta   90.00
_cell.angle_gamma   90.00
#
_symmetry.space_group_name_H-M   'P 1'
#
loop_
_entity.id
_entity.type
_entity.pdbx_description
1 polymer ?
#
loop_
_entity_poly.entity_id
_entity_poly.type
_entity_poly.pdbx_seq_one_letter_code
_entity_poly.pdbx_strand_id
1 'polypeptide(L)'
;METHSRILIQNCVLDILLLTLQMLAQVFYITDNKGNTIYIITDGILIYFMKEKFNPLFFYCMFIAWIFMYNLSTNGLCVQFIYRYLVLNRNMKLGFSHYLYMFLVALIIISIYIFDCSFFTMPYSAGGVQLFSEFNKTLPYFQCGMENMRVFAMLPLAFVEIIPYFIIIICGSKMVKYVNLHTGFDQNMKRLLKQLTETLIILAVVPFVKHATILILLVFSSTYTSNNAANIIRLIIFLWFHFTPVFNSIVCILTNKPYRNAVFKSIKNISTIIFKLL
;
A
#
# COMPACT_ATOMS: atom_id res chain seq x y z
N MET A 1 -11.95 -4.29 23.43
CA MET A 1 -12.44 -3.64 22.19
C MET A 1 -11.63 -2.41 21.80
N GLU A 2 -11.18 -1.57 22.75
CA GLU A 2 -10.39 -0.36 22.43
C GLU A 2 -9.14 -0.62 21.58
N THR A 3 -8.34 -1.64 21.90
CA THR A 3 -7.13 -2.00 21.15
C THR A 3 -7.42 -2.42 19.71
N HIS A 4 -8.59 -3.02 19.44
CA HIS A 4 -9.00 -3.42 18.08
C HIS A 4 -9.43 -2.23 17.22
N SER A 5 -10.04 -1.20 17.83
CA SER A 5 -10.36 0.04 17.12
C SER A 5 -9.10 0.82 16.75
N ARG A 6 -8.09 0.85 17.64
CA ARG A 6 -6.82 1.55 17.41
C ARG A 6 -6.03 0.98 16.22
N ILE A 7 -6.06 -0.34 16.06
CA ILE A 7 -5.41 -1.05 14.94
C ILE A 7 -6.04 -0.66 13.58
N LEU A 8 -7.37 -0.63 13.49
CA LEU A 8 -8.05 -0.25 12.25
C LEU A 8 -7.83 1.23 11.91
N ILE A 9 -7.76 2.11 12.92
CA ILE A 9 -7.46 3.53 12.74
C ILE A 9 -6.10 3.73 12.05
N GLN A 10 -5.08 2.94 12.40
CA GLN A 10 -3.79 3.03 11.73
C GLN A 10 -3.91 2.81 10.22
N ASN A 11 -4.61 1.76 9.78
CA ASN A 11 -4.79 1.51 8.34
C ASN A 11 -5.54 2.65 7.67
N CYS A 12 -6.58 3.18 8.30
CA CYS A 12 -7.30 4.34 7.77
C CYS A 12 -6.40 5.57 7.63
N VAL A 13 -5.56 5.87 8.63
CA VAL A 13 -4.62 7.00 8.56
C VAL A 13 -3.61 6.80 7.42
N LEU A 14 -3.06 5.59 7.29
CA LEU A 14 -2.13 5.27 6.21
C LEU A 14 -2.80 5.34 4.83
N ASP A 15 -4.03 4.86 4.70
CA ASP A 15 -4.81 4.92 3.45
C ASP A 15 -5.13 6.37 3.06
N ILE A 16 -5.48 7.24 4.01
CA ILE A 16 -5.69 8.68 3.77
C ILE A 16 -4.40 9.36 3.32
N LEU A 17 -3.28 9.07 3.99
CA LEU A 17 -1.99 9.63 3.61
C LEU A 17 -1.56 9.16 2.22
N LEU A 18 -1.77 7.88 1.90
CA LEU A 18 -1.52 7.31 0.58
C LEU A 18 -2.36 7.97 -0.51
N LEU A 19 -3.67 8.13 -0.28
CA LEU A 19 -4.56 8.83 -1.19
C LEU A 19 -4.13 10.29 -1.38
N THR A 20 -3.74 10.96 -0.30
CA THR A 20 -3.31 12.36 -0.36
C THR A 20 -2.04 12.51 -1.19
N LEU A 21 -0.99 11.71 -0.92
CA LEU A 21 0.25 11.72 -1.71
C LEU A 21 -0.01 11.41 -3.18
N GLN A 22 -0.90 10.45 -3.43
CA GLN A 22 -1.27 10.07 -4.79
C GLN A 22 -2.01 11.18 -5.54
N MET A 23 -2.96 11.86 -4.90
CA MET A 23 -3.66 12.99 -5.51
C MET A 23 -2.74 14.19 -5.76
N LEU A 24 -1.70 14.35 -4.94
CA LEU A 24 -0.73 15.43 -5.08
C LEU A 24 0.20 15.23 -6.28
N ALA A 25 0.69 14.01 -6.52
CA ALA A 25 1.77 13.77 -7.49
C ALA A 25 1.43 12.84 -8.66
N GLN A 26 0.33 12.07 -8.63
CA GLN A 26 -0.08 11.06 -9.65
C GLN A 26 1.03 10.65 -10.63
N VAL A 27 1.87 9.73 -10.17
CA VAL A 27 3.02 9.24 -10.94
C VAL A 27 2.65 7.91 -11.57
N PHE A 28 2.98 7.71 -12.85
CA PHE A 28 2.94 6.44 -13.56
C PHE A 28 4.33 6.14 -14.11
N TYR A 29 4.57 4.93 -14.62
CA TYR A 29 5.84 4.66 -15.29
C TYR A 29 5.66 3.88 -16.58
N ILE A 30 6.60 4.12 -17.48
CA ILE A 30 6.82 3.40 -18.74
C ILE A 30 8.29 3.02 -18.83
N THR A 31 8.64 2.11 -19.73
CA THR A 31 10.05 1.87 -20.06
C THR A 31 10.33 2.36 -21.47
N ASP A 32 11.44 3.07 -21.63
CA ASP A 32 11.93 3.53 -22.93
C ASP A 32 12.51 2.38 -23.76
N ASN A 33 12.84 2.67 -25.02
CA ASN A 33 13.42 1.69 -25.94
C ASN A 33 14.84 1.23 -25.53
N LYS A 34 15.47 1.90 -24.56
CA LYS A 34 16.79 1.54 -24.01
C LYS A 34 16.69 0.70 -22.73
N GLY A 35 15.48 0.45 -22.23
CA GLY A 35 15.26 -0.30 -20.99
C GLY A 35 15.24 0.57 -19.73
N ASN A 36 15.30 1.90 -19.84
CA ASN A 36 15.17 2.81 -18.71
C ASN A 36 13.71 2.98 -18.29
N THR A 37 13.46 2.98 -16.99
CA THR A 37 12.14 3.33 -16.47
C THR A 37 12.00 4.84 -16.37
N ILE A 38 11.04 5.36 -17.13
CA ILE A 38 10.63 6.76 -17.12
C ILE A 38 9.34 6.86 -16.31
N TYR A 39 9.35 7.70 -15.29
CA TYR A 39 8.19 7.99 -14.47
C TYR A 39 7.51 9.25 -14.95
N ILE A 40 6.31 9.10 -15.51
CA ILE A 40 5.48 10.18 -16.05
C ILE A 40 4.58 10.70 -14.95
N ILE A 41 4.49 12.02 -14.84
CA ILE A 41 3.65 12.69 -13.85
C ILE A 41 2.48 13.30 -14.62
N THR A 42 1.27 12.75 -14.46
CA THR A 42 0.18 13.00 -15.40
C THR A 42 -0.70 14.18 -15.01
N ASP A 43 -1.27 14.19 -13.80
CA ASP A 43 -2.31 15.16 -13.40
C ASP A 43 -2.40 15.39 -11.88
N GLY A 44 -1.28 15.29 -11.15
CA GLY A 44 -1.26 15.63 -9.73
C GLY A 44 -1.56 17.11 -9.48
N ILE A 45 -2.27 17.43 -8.38
CA ILE A 45 -2.59 18.83 -8.00
C ILE A 45 -1.33 19.71 -7.98
N LEU A 46 -0.18 19.16 -7.56
CA LEU A 46 1.08 19.91 -7.51
C LEU A 46 1.61 20.26 -8.91
N ILE A 47 1.30 19.48 -9.95
CA ILE A 47 1.70 19.80 -11.32
C ILE A 47 1.03 21.10 -11.77
N TYR A 48 -0.24 21.30 -11.41
CA TYR A 48 -0.98 22.51 -11.75
C TYR A 48 -0.31 23.76 -11.16
N PHE A 49 0.15 23.68 -9.90
CA PHE A 49 0.80 24.80 -9.22
C PHE A 49 2.29 24.97 -9.56
N MET A 50 2.98 23.90 -9.93
CA MET A 50 4.43 23.93 -10.20
C MET A 50 4.80 23.90 -11.69
N LYS A 51 3.83 24.14 -12.58
CA LYS A 51 3.99 24.04 -14.04
C LYS A 51 5.16 24.89 -14.58
N GLU A 52 5.42 26.05 -13.99
CA GLU A 52 6.50 26.96 -14.41
C GLU A 52 7.87 26.67 -13.75
N LYS A 53 7.89 25.93 -12.63
CA LYS A 53 9.11 25.60 -11.87
C LYS A 53 9.16 24.11 -11.57
N PHE A 54 9.07 23.30 -12.61
CA PHE A 54 9.14 21.85 -12.46
C PHE A 54 10.49 21.45 -11.85
N ASN A 55 10.43 20.77 -10.70
CA ASN A 55 11.62 20.22 -10.03
C ASN A 55 11.51 18.68 -10.00
N PRO A 56 12.22 17.95 -10.88
CA PRO A 56 12.12 16.50 -10.96
C PRO A 56 12.55 15.79 -9.67
N LEU A 57 13.51 16.36 -8.93
CA LEU A 57 13.97 15.78 -7.65
C LEU A 57 12.85 15.79 -6.61
N PHE A 58 12.04 16.85 -6.56
CA PHE A 58 10.91 16.92 -5.63
C PHE A 58 9.88 15.82 -5.92
N PHE A 59 9.56 15.58 -7.19
CA PHE A 59 8.63 14.51 -7.57
C PHE A 59 9.22 13.12 -7.35
N TYR A 60 10.52 12.94 -7.53
CA TYR A 60 11.22 11.73 -7.12
C TYR A 60 11.09 11.50 -5.60
N CYS A 61 11.30 12.52 -4.76
CA CYS A 61 11.10 12.41 -3.32
C CYS A 61 9.65 12.06 -2.96
N MET A 62 8.65 12.64 -3.64
CA MET A 62 7.24 12.30 -3.47
C MET A 62 6.95 10.84 -3.85
N PHE A 63 7.57 10.34 -4.92
CA PHE A 63 7.48 8.95 -5.33
C PHE A 63 8.10 8.01 -4.27
N ILE A 64 9.29 8.33 -3.77
CA ILE A 64 9.93 7.59 -2.67
C ILE A 64 9.06 7.61 -1.40
N ALA A 65 8.49 8.76 -1.05
CA ALA A 65 7.55 8.86 0.08
C ALA A 65 6.30 8.01 -0.14
N TRP A 66 5.78 7.96 -1.36
CA TRP A 66 4.65 7.09 -1.70
C TRP A 66 5.00 5.61 -1.57
N ILE A 67 6.15 5.15 -2.10
CA ILE A 67 6.62 3.77 -1.92
C ILE A 67 6.81 3.45 -0.42
N PHE A 68 7.40 4.37 0.35
CA PHE A 68 7.59 4.23 1.79
C PHE A 68 6.24 4.02 2.50
N MET A 69 5.27 4.91 2.27
CA MET A 69 3.95 4.84 2.87
C MET A 69 3.20 3.57 2.47
N TYR A 70 3.40 3.14 1.23
CA TYR A 70 2.78 1.92 0.72
C TYR A 70 3.32 0.68 1.43
N ASN A 71 4.65 0.57 1.54
CA ASN A 71 5.29 -0.53 2.27
C ASN A 71 4.98 -0.50 3.76
N LEU A 72 4.79 0.69 4.33
CA LEU A 72 4.34 0.88 5.72
C LEU A 72 2.93 0.38 5.95
N SER A 73 2.03 0.51 4.97
CA SER A 73 0.68 -0.06 5.03
C SER A 73 0.73 -1.60 5.07
N THR A 74 1.48 -2.24 4.17
CA THR A 74 1.61 -3.70 4.12
C THR A 74 2.28 -4.28 5.37
N ASN A 75 3.41 -3.71 5.80
CA ASN A 75 4.09 -4.15 7.02
C ASN A 75 3.29 -3.81 8.27
N GLY A 76 2.55 -2.70 8.27
CA GLY A 76 1.60 -2.34 9.31
C GLY A 76 0.54 -3.42 9.50
N LEU A 77 -0.05 -3.94 8.41
CA LEU A 77 -0.95 -5.09 8.45
C LEU A 77 -0.27 -6.32 9.07
N CYS A 78 0.97 -6.63 8.68
CA CYS A 78 1.72 -7.74 9.28
C CYS A 78 1.88 -7.59 10.81
N VAL A 79 2.27 -6.41 11.28
CA VAL A 79 2.36 -6.10 12.72
C VAL A 79 1.02 -6.29 13.42
N GLN A 80 -0.10 -5.93 12.77
CA GLN A 80 -1.45 -6.16 13.33
C GLN A 80 -1.77 -7.65 13.47
N PHE A 81 -1.39 -8.47 12.49
CA PHE A 81 -1.53 -9.92 12.55
C PHE A 81 -0.69 -10.53 13.68
N ILE A 82 0.58 -10.12 13.81
CA ILE A 82 1.47 -10.58 14.89
C ILE A 82 0.89 -10.20 16.25
N TYR A 83 0.57 -8.91 16.45
CA TYR A 83 0.02 -8.42 17.71
C TYR A 83 -1.24 -9.19 18.10
N ARG A 84 -2.18 -9.36 17.15
CA ARG A 84 -3.43 -10.06 17.41
C ARG A 84 -3.21 -11.55 17.67
N TYR A 85 -2.29 -12.19 16.96
CA TYR A 85 -1.92 -13.58 17.22
C TYR A 85 -1.37 -13.75 18.65
N LEU A 86 -0.48 -12.86 19.10
CA LEU A 86 0.08 -12.93 20.45
C LEU A 86 -0.98 -12.70 21.54
N VAL A 87 -1.86 -11.71 21.36
CA VAL A 87 -2.95 -11.45 22.31
C VAL A 87 -3.96 -12.60 22.33
N LEU A 88 -4.40 -13.06 21.17
CA LEU A 88 -5.51 -14.02 21.05
C LEU A 88 -5.06 -15.46 21.29
N ASN A 89 -4.05 -15.92 20.58
CA ASN A 89 -3.64 -17.33 20.61
C ASN A 89 -2.66 -17.65 21.74
N ARG A 90 -1.83 -16.68 22.17
CA ARG A 90 -0.85 -16.85 23.24
C ARG A 90 -1.31 -16.25 24.56
N ASN A 91 -2.50 -15.63 24.60
CA ASN A 91 -3.08 -14.99 25.78
C ASN A 91 -2.12 -13.98 26.46
N MET A 92 -1.29 -13.29 25.65
CA MET A 92 -0.33 -12.32 26.17
C MET A 92 -1.03 -11.00 26.49
N LYS A 93 -0.77 -10.44 27.67
CA LYS A 93 -1.24 -9.11 28.08
C LYS A 93 -0.39 -8.03 27.43
N LEU A 94 -0.60 -7.79 26.13
CA LEU A 94 0.09 -6.74 25.39
C LEU A 94 -0.69 -5.43 25.47
N GLY A 95 0.02 -4.36 25.82
CA GLY A 95 -0.48 -2.99 25.78
C GLY A 95 -0.15 -2.28 24.47
N PHE A 96 -0.57 -1.02 24.36
CA PHE A 96 -0.31 -0.18 23.19
C PHE A 96 1.19 0.11 22.97
N SER A 97 1.99 0.23 24.03
CA SER A 97 3.44 0.42 23.93
C SER A 97 4.14 -0.71 23.16
N HIS A 98 3.71 -1.96 23.39
CA HIS A 98 4.25 -3.13 22.71
C HIS A 98 3.90 -3.11 21.22
N TYR A 99 2.70 -2.65 20.89
CA TYR A 99 2.29 -2.44 19.50
C TYR A 99 3.17 -1.39 18.81
N LEU A 100 3.39 -0.24 19.45
CA LEU A 100 4.25 0.81 18.93
C LEU A 100 5.69 0.33 18.72
N TYR A 101 6.22 -0.50 19.63
CA TYR A 101 7.55 -1.09 19.46
C TYR A 101 7.60 -2.01 18.22
N MET A 102 6.63 -2.90 18.04
CA MET A 102 6.54 -3.75 16.84
C MET A 102 6.41 -2.91 15.57
N PHE A 103 5.65 -1.83 15.61
CA PHE A 103 5.48 -0.91 14.49
C PHE A 103 6.76 -0.12 14.19
N LEU A 104 7.51 0.30 15.22
CA LEU A 104 8.80 0.98 15.07
C LEU A 104 9.83 0.06 14.40
N VAL A 105 9.87 -1.22 14.78
CA VAL A 105 10.74 -2.21 14.11
C VAL A 105 10.40 -2.31 12.63
N ALA A 106 9.11 -2.40 12.28
CA ALA A 106 8.68 -2.38 10.88
C ALA A 106 9.11 -1.09 10.15
N LEU A 107 8.97 0.07 10.79
CA LEU A 107 9.39 1.37 10.25
C LEU A 107 10.89 1.40 9.93
N ILE A 108 11.74 0.86 10.81
CA ILE A 108 13.19 0.79 10.60
C ILE A 108 13.52 -0.09 9.40
N ILE A 109 12.91 -1.28 9.32
CA ILE A 109 13.12 -2.23 8.20
C ILE A 109 12.75 -1.57 6.86
N ILE A 110 11.59 -0.89 6.81
CA ILE A 110 11.15 -0.18 5.61
C ILE A 110 12.09 0.98 5.28
N SER A 111 12.57 1.72 6.28
CA SER A 111 13.48 2.85 6.04
C SER A 111 14.79 2.38 5.41
N ILE A 112 15.35 1.27 5.90
CA ILE A 112 16.55 0.65 5.31
C ILE A 112 16.25 0.19 3.88
N TYR A 113 15.11 -0.44 3.65
CA TYR A 113 14.66 -0.86 2.32
C TYR A 113 14.53 0.32 1.34
N ILE A 114 13.91 1.41 1.75
CA ILE A 114 13.71 2.59 0.92
C ILE A 114 15.04 3.30 0.64
N PHE A 115 15.94 3.32 1.63
CA PHE A 115 17.30 3.82 1.43
C PHE A 115 18.03 2.99 0.36
N ASP A 116 17.96 1.66 0.47
CA ASP A 116 18.56 0.76 -0.53
C ASP A 116 17.98 1.02 -1.94
N CYS A 117 16.66 1.13 -2.03
CA CYS A 117 15.97 1.44 -3.28
C CYS A 117 16.38 2.79 -3.86
N SER A 118 16.50 3.82 -3.03
CA SER A 118 16.72 5.19 -3.51
C SER A 118 18.17 5.41 -3.97
N PHE A 119 19.14 4.74 -3.36
CA PHE A 119 20.56 5.00 -3.62
C PHE A 119 21.25 3.93 -4.45
N PHE A 120 20.78 2.68 -4.43
CA PHE A 120 21.46 1.56 -5.09
C PHE A 120 20.60 0.92 -6.17
N THR A 121 19.34 0.60 -5.88
CA THR A 121 18.50 -0.17 -6.82
C THR A 121 17.86 0.73 -7.88
N MET A 122 17.33 1.89 -7.49
CA MET A 122 16.63 2.85 -8.37
C MET A 122 17.15 4.28 -8.14
N PRO A 123 18.45 4.54 -8.34
CA PRO A 123 19.00 5.87 -8.19
C PRO A 123 18.35 6.84 -9.18
N TYR A 124 17.99 8.01 -8.68
CA TYR A 124 17.58 9.12 -9.52
C TYR A 124 18.69 9.45 -10.52
N SER A 125 18.37 9.44 -11.82
CA SER A 125 19.34 9.69 -12.89
C SER A 125 19.13 11.03 -13.59
N ALA A 126 17.87 11.43 -13.81
CA ALA A 126 17.52 12.68 -14.50
C ALA A 126 16.02 12.99 -14.36
N GLY A 127 15.60 14.11 -14.96
CA GLY A 127 14.19 14.42 -15.17
C GLY A 127 14.01 15.73 -15.93
N GLY A 128 12.79 15.99 -16.38
CA GLY A 128 12.49 17.16 -17.19
C GLY A 128 11.06 17.15 -17.71
N VAL A 129 10.84 17.80 -18.85
CA VAL A 129 9.56 17.82 -19.56
C VAL A 129 9.81 17.29 -20.95
N GLN A 130 9.06 16.27 -21.37
CA GLN A 130 9.24 15.61 -22.67
C GLN A 130 7.89 15.37 -23.35
N LEU A 131 7.90 15.40 -24.69
CA LEU A 131 6.77 14.95 -25.50
C LEU A 131 6.73 13.41 -25.49
N PHE A 132 5.65 12.84 -24.97
CA PHE A 132 5.41 11.40 -24.98
C PHE A 132 4.49 11.05 -26.14
N SER A 133 5.07 10.37 -27.15
CA SER A 133 4.36 9.94 -28.36
C SER A 133 3.16 9.04 -28.08
N GLU A 134 3.25 8.21 -27.03
CA GLU A 134 2.22 7.26 -26.61
C GLU A 134 0.94 7.97 -26.14
N PHE A 135 1.10 9.16 -25.56
CA PHE A 135 -0.01 9.94 -24.99
C PHE A 135 -0.34 11.18 -25.84
N ASN A 136 0.45 11.44 -26.88
CA ASN A 136 0.41 12.66 -27.70
C ASN A 136 0.34 13.94 -26.84
N LYS A 137 1.13 13.97 -25.75
CA LYS A 137 1.14 15.04 -24.75
C LYS A 137 2.55 15.33 -24.24
N THR A 138 2.82 16.59 -23.96
CA THR A 138 4.03 17.04 -23.27
C THR A 138 3.81 16.91 -21.76
N LEU A 139 4.56 16.02 -21.11
CA LEU A 139 4.40 15.74 -19.68
C LEU A 139 5.72 15.86 -18.92
N PRO A 140 5.67 16.29 -17.65
CA PRO A 140 6.82 16.22 -16.77
C PRO A 140 7.16 14.77 -16.41
N TYR A 141 8.44 14.50 -16.22
CA TYR A 141 8.95 13.18 -15.88
C TYR A 141 10.19 13.24 -14.99
N PHE A 142 10.44 12.13 -14.30
CA PHE A 142 11.75 11.81 -13.74
C PHE A 142 12.16 10.41 -14.20
N GLN A 143 13.46 10.16 -14.20
CA GLN A 143 14.04 8.91 -14.66
C GLN A 143 14.89 8.32 -13.54
N CYS A 144 14.79 7.00 -13.40
CA CYS A 144 15.66 6.22 -12.52
C CYS A 144 16.59 5.36 -13.38
N GLY A 145 17.86 5.30 -13.00
CA GLY A 145 18.82 4.41 -13.66
C GLY A 145 18.51 2.96 -13.29
N MET A 146 18.07 2.16 -14.27
CA MET A 146 17.79 0.73 -14.07
C MET A 146 18.72 -0.18 -14.91
N GLU A 147 19.60 0.41 -15.73
CA GLU A 147 20.40 -0.29 -16.75
C GLU A 147 21.37 -1.35 -16.20
N ASN A 148 21.64 -1.36 -14.89
CA ASN A 148 22.55 -2.30 -14.23
C ASN A 148 21.93 -3.02 -13.03
N MET A 149 20.60 -3.13 -12.98
CA MET A 149 19.92 -3.75 -11.84
C MET A 149 20.21 -5.25 -11.80
N ARG A 150 21.23 -5.63 -11.03
CA ARG A 150 21.60 -7.03 -10.82
C ARG A 150 20.42 -7.70 -10.12
N VAL A 151 20.09 -8.93 -10.52
CA VAL A 151 19.07 -9.76 -9.85
C VAL A 151 19.28 -9.80 -8.33
N PHE A 152 20.54 -9.76 -7.88
CA PHE A 152 20.90 -9.69 -6.47
C PHE A 152 20.42 -8.41 -5.75
N ALA A 153 20.33 -7.26 -6.42
CA ALA A 153 19.78 -6.04 -5.85
C ALA A 153 18.25 -6.13 -5.66
N MET A 154 17.57 -7.00 -6.41
CA MET A 154 16.14 -7.25 -6.25
C MET A 154 15.80 -8.28 -5.16
N LEU A 155 16.78 -9.04 -4.66
CA LEU A 155 16.54 -10.04 -3.61
C LEU A 155 16.05 -9.42 -2.29
N PRO A 156 16.70 -8.37 -1.73
CA PRO A 156 16.19 -7.69 -0.54
C PRO A 156 14.76 -7.17 -0.74
N LEU A 157 14.46 -6.65 -1.93
CA LEU A 157 13.12 -6.16 -2.31
C LEU A 157 12.09 -7.30 -2.24
N ALA A 158 12.39 -8.44 -2.84
CA ALA A 158 11.54 -9.62 -2.75
C ALA A 158 11.34 -10.09 -1.30
N PHE A 159 12.39 -10.10 -0.47
CA PHE A 159 12.27 -10.54 0.93
C PHE A 159 11.39 -9.62 1.77
N VAL A 160 11.59 -8.29 1.70
CA VAL A 160 10.80 -7.31 2.47
C VAL A 160 9.33 -7.35 2.06
N GLU A 161 9.04 -7.67 0.79
CA GLU A 161 7.67 -7.79 0.31
C GLU A 161 7.04 -9.15 0.64
N ILE A 162 7.77 -10.26 0.51
CA ILE A 162 7.23 -11.63 0.62
C ILE A 162 7.09 -12.09 2.08
N ILE A 163 8.07 -11.78 2.94
CA ILE A 163 8.10 -12.24 4.34
C ILE A 163 6.84 -11.80 5.11
N PRO A 164 6.37 -10.54 5.03
CA PRO A 164 5.14 -10.12 5.69
C PRO A 164 3.93 -10.98 5.34
N TYR A 165 3.79 -11.42 4.08
CA TYR A 165 2.67 -12.28 3.68
C TYR A 165 2.76 -13.68 4.27
N PHE A 166 3.95 -14.28 4.30
CA PHE A 166 4.13 -15.56 4.99
C PHE A 166 3.73 -15.47 6.46
N ILE A 167 4.14 -14.40 7.14
CA ILE A 167 3.77 -14.16 8.54
C ILE A 167 2.25 -13.99 8.68
N ILE A 168 1.63 -13.19 7.81
CA ILE A 168 0.18 -12.99 7.79
C ILE A 168 -0.57 -14.31 7.59
N ILE A 169 -0.16 -15.16 6.66
CA ILE A 169 -0.77 -16.47 6.40
C ILE A 169 -0.66 -17.39 7.62
N ILE A 170 0.52 -17.45 8.24
CA ILE A 170 0.75 -18.29 9.43
C ILE A 170 -0.06 -17.78 10.63
N CYS A 171 -0.05 -16.47 10.89
CA CYS A 171 -0.81 -15.87 11.98
C CYS A 171 -2.31 -16.00 11.73
N GLY A 172 -2.76 -15.71 10.52
CA GLY A 172 -4.16 -15.79 10.09
C GLY A 172 -4.73 -17.19 10.24
N SER A 173 -4.05 -18.20 9.71
CA SER A 173 -4.48 -19.61 9.83
C SER A 173 -4.59 -20.07 11.28
N LYS A 174 -3.60 -19.74 12.13
CA LYS A 174 -3.64 -20.04 13.57
C LYS A 174 -4.76 -19.29 14.29
N MET A 175 -5.01 -18.02 13.96
CA MET A 175 -6.11 -17.24 14.56
C MET A 175 -7.48 -17.82 14.19
N VAL A 176 -7.71 -18.18 12.92
CA VAL A 176 -8.97 -18.82 12.47
C VAL A 176 -9.20 -20.14 13.22
N LYS A 177 -8.18 -21.01 13.27
CA LYS A 177 -8.26 -22.28 13.99
C LYS A 177 -8.59 -22.07 15.47
N TYR A 178 -7.94 -21.11 16.11
CA TYR A 178 -8.15 -20.82 17.52
C TYR A 178 -9.56 -20.29 17.80
N VAL A 179 -10.05 -19.30 17.04
CA VAL A 179 -11.41 -18.75 17.20
C VAL A 179 -12.48 -19.83 17.04
N ASN A 180 -12.29 -20.77 16.11
CA ASN A 180 -13.27 -21.84 15.87
C ASN A 180 -13.28 -22.89 16.98
N LEU A 181 -12.10 -23.32 17.46
CA LEU A 181 -11.97 -24.39 18.46
C LEU A 181 -12.14 -23.94 19.91
N HIS A 182 -11.87 -22.67 20.22
CA HIS A 182 -11.93 -22.20 21.60
C HIS A 182 -13.39 -22.15 22.10
N THR A 183 -13.63 -22.77 23.26
CA THR A 183 -14.94 -22.88 23.91
C THR A 183 -15.17 -21.83 24.99
N GLY A 184 -14.12 -21.15 25.46
CA GLY A 184 -14.19 -20.14 26.53
C GLY A 184 -14.75 -18.78 26.12
N PHE A 185 -15.19 -18.62 24.88
CA PHE A 185 -15.78 -17.36 24.38
C PHE A 185 -17.31 -17.43 24.41
N ASP A 186 -17.93 -16.34 24.85
CA ASP A 186 -19.36 -16.16 24.61
C ASP A 186 -19.64 -16.09 23.09
N GLN A 187 -20.89 -16.34 22.70
CA GLN A 187 -21.26 -16.39 21.28
C GLN A 187 -21.04 -15.04 20.57
N ASN A 188 -21.21 -13.93 21.29
CA ASN A 188 -21.06 -12.58 20.74
C ASN A 188 -19.59 -12.24 20.47
N MET A 189 -18.69 -12.50 21.40
CA MET A 189 -17.25 -12.29 21.24
C MET A 189 -16.68 -13.23 20.18
N LYS A 190 -17.11 -14.49 20.14
CA LYS A 190 -16.72 -15.43 19.07
C LYS A 190 -17.13 -14.89 17.69
N ARG A 191 -18.34 -14.37 17.55
CA ARG A 191 -18.83 -13.74 16.31
C ARG A 191 -17.99 -12.52 15.92
N LEU A 192 -17.71 -11.62 16.85
CA LEU A 192 -16.91 -10.42 16.59
C LEU A 192 -15.46 -10.76 16.21
N LEU A 193 -14.85 -11.72 16.90
CA LEU A 193 -13.50 -12.19 16.58
C LEU A 193 -13.43 -12.82 15.20
N LYS A 194 -14.43 -13.63 14.82
CA LYS A 194 -14.52 -14.24 13.50
C LYS A 194 -14.63 -13.17 12.40
N GLN A 195 -15.56 -12.23 12.55
CA GLN A 195 -15.74 -11.12 11.60
C GLN A 195 -14.47 -10.29 11.42
N LEU A 196 -13.78 -9.98 12.52
CA LEU A 196 -12.52 -9.23 12.45
C LEU A 196 -11.40 -10.04 11.78
N THR A 197 -11.32 -11.35 12.02
CA THR A 197 -10.32 -12.21 11.35
C THR A 197 -10.58 -12.30 9.86
N GLU A 198 -11.84 -12.47 9.46
CA GLU A 198 -12.25 -12.44 8.05
C GLU A 198 -11.90 -11.10 7.40
N THR A 199 -12.21 -9.99 8.07
CA THR A 199 -11.87 -8.63 7.60
C THR A 199 -10.37 -8.49 7.34
N LEU A 200 -9.53 -8.87 8.31
CA LEU A 200 -8.08 -8.78 8.18
C LEU A 200 -7.51 -9.68 7.08
N ILE A 201 -8.08 -10.88 6.89
CA ILE A 201 -7.67 -11.78 5.81
C ILE A 201 -8.01 -11.17 4.46
N ILE A 202 -9.22 -10.64 4.28
CA ILE A 202 -9.62 -9.99 3.02
C ILE A 202 -8.72 -8.78 2.73
N LEU A 203 -8.42 -7.98 3.75
CA LEU A 203 -7.48 -6.85 3.63
C LEU A 203 -6.06 -7.29 3.28
N ALA A 204 -5.64 -8.51 3.63
CA ALA A 204 -4.33 -9.04 3.25
C ALA A 204 -4.30 -9.64 1.82
N VAL A 205 -5.43 -10.11 1.30
CA VAL A 205 -5.53 -10.67 -0.06
C VAL A 205 -5.32 -9.59 -1.11
N VAL A 206 -5.91 -8.41 -0.95
CA VAL A 206 -5.78 -7.29 -1.91
C VAL A 206 -4.31 -6.93 -2.18
N PRO A 207 -3.47 -6.64 -1.17
CA PRO A 207 -2.07 -6.33 -1.40
C PRO A 207 -1.26 -7.57 -1.79
N PHE A 208 -1.66 -8.80 -1.41
CA PHE A 208 -1.00 -10.03 -1.88
C PHE A 208 -1.13 -10.23 -3.39
N VAL A 209 -2.36 -10.17 -3.94
CA VAL A 209 -2.61 -10.30 -5.38
C VAL A 209 -1.79 -9.26 -6.14
N LYS A 210 -1.78 -8.04 -5.61
CA LYS A 210 -1.01 -6.93 -6.15
C LYS A 210 0.51 -7.20 -6.19
N HIS A 211 1.12 -7.67 -5.11
CA HIS A 211 2.56 -7.97 -5.09
C HIS A 211 2.90 -9.14 -6.01
N ALA A 212 2.06 -10.16 -6.08
CA ALA A 212 2.23 -11.25 -7.05
C ALA A 212 2.24 -10.70 -8.49
N THR A 213 1.40 -9.72 -8.80
CA THR A 213 1.37 -9.05 -10.11
C THR A 213 2.64 -8.24 -10.39
N ILE A 214 3.24 -7.56 -9.40
CA ILE A 214 4.56 -6.90 -9.56
C ILE A 214 5.65 -7.92 -9.81
N LEU A 215 5.68 -9.00 -9.04
CA LEU A 215 6.72 -10.01 -9.15
C LEU A 215 6.69 -10.64 -10.54
N ILE A 216 5.48 -10.95 -11.03
CA ILE A 216 5.25 -11.38 -12.42
C ILE A 216 5.80 -10.32 -13.37
N LEU A 217 5.43 -9.04 -13.22
CA LEU A 217 5.97 -7.97 -14.05
C LEU A 217 7.49 -7.91 -14.02
N LEU A 218 8.15 -8.00 -12.88
CA LEU A 218 9.60 -7.92 -12.76
C LEU A 218 10.26 -9.08 -13.50
N VAL A 219 9.78 -10.31 -13.28
CA VAL A 219 10.28 -11.53 -13.93
C VAL A 219 10.08 -11.50 -15.45
N PHE A 220 8.94 -11.00 -15.92
CA PHE A 220 8.65 -10.91 -17.36
C PHE A 220 9.16 -9.60 -17.99
N SER A 221 9.46 -8.55 -17.21
CA SER A 221 9.98 -7.29 -17.75
C SER A 221 11.38 -7.44 -18.35
N SER A 222 12.19 -8.36 -17.82
CA SER A 222 13.51 -8.67 -18.36
C SER A 222 13.45 -9.41 -19.70
N THR A 223 12.30 -9.98 -20.07
CA THR A 223 12.11 -10.70 -21.35
C THR A 223 11.32 -9.90 -22.38
N TYR A 224 10.56 -8.88 -21.97
CA TYR A 224 9.77 -8.01 -22.85
C TYR A 224 10.28 -6.57 -22.82
N THR A 225 11.39 -6.31 -23.51
CA THR A 225 11.85 -4.94 -23.76
C THR A 225 11.02 -4.31 -24.91
N SER A 226 10.61 -3.05 -24.70
CA SER A 226 10.02 -2.12 -25.67
C SER A 226 8.71 -2.47 -26.42
N ASN A 227 7.89 -3.42 -25.95
CA ASN A 227 6.56 -3.65 -26.56
C ASN A 227 5.49 -2.74 -25.93
N ASN A 228 4.71 -2.03 -26.75
CA ASN A 228 3.55 -1.23 -26.32
C ASN A 228 2.59 -2.03 -25.42
N ALA A 229 2.38 -3.32 -25.69
CA ALA A 229 1.57 -4.18 -24.85
C ALA A 229 2.10 -4.30 -23.40
N ALA A 230 3.42 -4.37 -23.22
CA ALA A 230 4.05 -4.45 -21.91
C ALA A 230 3.89 -3.14 -21.12
N ASN A 231 4.00 -1.98 -21.79
CA ASN A 231 3.76 -0.68 -21.17
C ASN A 231 2.28 -0.50 -20.76
N ILE A 232 1.32 -0.97 -21.58
CA ILE A 232 -0.11 -0.97 -21.21
C ILE A 232 -0.36 -1.86 -19.97
N ILE A 233 0.21 -3.06 -19.93
CA ILE A 233 0.08 -3.97 -18.79
C ILE A 233 0.65 -3.30 -17.52
N ARG A 234 1.82 -2.66 -17.61
CA ARG A 234 2.42 -1.91 -16.49
C ARG A 234 1.53 -0.77 -16.01
N LEU A 235 0.92 -0.02 -16.93
CA LEU A 235 -0.02 1.05 -16.59
C LEU A 235 -1.24 0.52 -15.84
N ILE A 236 -1.89 -0.55 -16.35
CA ILE A 236 -3.05 -1.19 -15.70
C ILE A 236 -2.68 -1.66 -14.29
N ILE A 237 -1.50 -2.25 -14.15
CA ILE A 237 -1.01 -2.71 -12.88
C ILE A 237 -0.77 -1.53 -11.96
N PHE A 238 -0.15 -0.44 -12.42
CA PHE A 238 0.07 0.77 -11.62
C PHE A 238 -1.24 1.45 -11.18
N LEU A 239 -2.24 1.50 -12.06
CA LEU A 239 -3.62 1.92 -11.72
C LEU A 239 -4.19 1.09 -10.57
N TRP A 240 -3.93 -0.21 -10.54
CA TRP A 240 -4.32 -1.07 -9.42
C TRP A 240 -3.66 -0.65 -8.09
N PHE A 241 -2.43 -0.11 -8.11
CA PHE A 241 -1.76 0.39 -6.90
C PHE A 241 -2.55 1.54 -6.29
N HIS A 242 -3.04 2.39 -7.18
CA HIS A 242 -3.73 3.61 -6.84
C HIS A 242 -5.10 3.39 -6.20
N PHE A 243 -5.72 2.23 -6.43
CA PHE A 243 -7.01 1.87 -5.81
C PHE A 243 -6.88 1.12 -4.48
N THR A 244 -5.69 0.69 -4.07
CA THR A 244 -5.48 -0.07 -2.82
C THR A 244 -6.11 0.62 -1.59
N PRO A 245 -5.83 1.91 -1.29
CA PRO A 245 -6.40 2.56 -0.10
C PRO A 245 -7.93 2.72 -0.17
N VAL A 246 -8.50 2.80 -1.39
CA VAL A 246 -9.96 2.83 -1.60
C VAL A 246 -10.56 1.45 -1.29
N PHE A 247 -9.97 0.38 -1.82
CA PHE A 247 -10.41 -0.99 -1.58
C PHE A 247 -10.34 -1.36 -0.11
N ASN A 248 -9.26 -1.00 0.59
CA ASN A 248 -9.13 -1.23 2.04
C ASN A 248 -10.31 -0.64 2.82
N SER A 249 -10.65 0.61 2.51
CA SER A 249 -11.78 1.32 3.13
C SER A 249 -13.11 0.63 2.84
N ILE A 250 -13.36 0.25 1.58
CA ILE A 250 -14.58 -0.46 1.16
C ILE A 250 -14.69 -1.81 1.89
N VAL A 251 -13.62 -2.60 1.91
CA VAL A 251 -13.58 -3.89 2.60
C VAL A 251 -13.93 -3.71 4.08
N CYS A 252 -13.34 -2.72 4.76
CA CYS A 252 -13.65 -2.44 6.17
C CYS A 252 -15.14 -2.12 6.37
N ILE A 253 -15.74 -1.29 5.51
CA ILE A 253 -17.17 -0.94 5.58
C ILE A 253 -18.05 -2.17 5.35
N LEU A 254 -17.72 -3.01 4.37
CA LEU A 254 -18.57 -4.15 4.02
C LEU A 254 -18.53 -5.27 5.08
N THR A 255 -17.36 -5.52 5.66
CA THR A 255 -17.10 -6.67 6.53
C THR A 255 -17.30 -6.37 8.02
N ASN A 256 -17.05 -5.14 8.48
CA ASN A 256 -17.13 -4.76 9.90
C ASN A 256 -18.45 -4.05 10.21
N LYS A 257 -19.42 -4.79 10.78
CA LYS A 257 -20.79 -4.28 11.07
C LYS A 257 -20.80 -3.03 11.98
N PRO A 258 -20.07 -2.98 13.12
CA PRO A 258 -19.94 -1.75 13.91
C PRO A 258 -19.47 -0.54 13.10
N TYR A 259 -18.46 -0.72 12.26
CA TYR A 259 -17.92 0.35 11.41
C TYR A 259 -18.93 0.80 10.36
N ARG A 260 -19.57 -0.15 9.68
CA ARG A 260 -20.65 0.08 8.72
C ARG A 260 -21.77 0.93 9.30
N ASN A 261 -22.23 0.58 10.49
CA ASN A 261 -23.30 1.30 11.18
C ASN A 261 -22.90 2.73 11.52
N ALA A 262 -21.65 2.94 11.96
CA ALA A 262 -21.12 4.27 12.24
C ALA A 262 -21.07 5.14 10.97
N VAL A 263 -20.56 4.59 9.86
CA VAL A 263 -20.47 5.30 8.57
C VAL A 263 -21.86 5.69 8.06
N PHE A 264 -22.82 4.77 7.98
CA PHE A 264 -24.16 5.08 7.49
C PHE A 264 -24.91 6.06 8.40
N LYS A 265 -24.69 6.01 9.73
CA LYS A 265 -25.22 7.01 10.65
C LYS A 265 -24.65 8.40 10.37
N SER A 266 -23.34 8.51 10.15
CA SER A 266 -22.69 9.77 9.80
C SER A 266 -23.18 10.32 8.47
N ILE A 267 -23.35 9.48 7.44
CA ILE A 267 -23.90 9.87 6.14
C ILE A 267 -25.32 10.42 6.29
N LYS A 268 -26.19 9.74 7.06
CA LYS A 268 -27.55 10.20 7.34
C LYS A 268 -27.58 11.55 8.06
N ASN A 269 -26.64 11.79 8.97
CA ASN A 269 -26.53 13.06 9.68
C ASN A 269 -26.11 14.18 8.71
N ILE A 270 -25.11 13.94 7.86
CA ILE A 270 -24.65 14.91 6.86
C ILE A 270 -25.77 15.22 5.86
N SER A 271 -26.48 14.21 5.36
CA SER A 271 -27.61 14.42 4.44
C SER A 271 -28.71 15.26 5.09
N THR A 272 -28.97 15.06 6.38
CA THR A 272 -29.94 15.85 7.13
C THR A 272 -29.50 17.30 7.29
N ILE A 273 -28.19 17.55 7.49
CA ILE A 273 -27.64 18.90 7.58
C ILE A 273 -27.72 19.62 6.22
N ILE A 274 -27.32 18.95 5.13
CA ILE A 274 -27.39 19.53 3.78
C ILE A 274 -28.83 19.86 3.40
N PHE A 275 -29.78 18.95 3.70
CA PHE A 275 -31.20 19.19 3.43
C PHE A 275 -31.80 20.33 4.27
N LYS A 276 -31.20 20.69 5.43
CA LYS A 276 -31.60 21.85 6.22
C LYS A 276 -30.99 23.17 5.73
N LEU A 277 -29.90 23.09 4.96
CA LEU A 277 -29.18 24.25 4.43
C LEU A 277 -29.69 24.66 3.04
N LEU A 278 -30.38 23.75 2.33
CA LEU A 278 -31.08 23.99 1.07
C LEU A 278 -32.54 24.38 1.35
#